data_AF-A0A2G9SKK2-F1
#
_entry.id   AF-A0A2G9SKK2-F1
#
_cell.length_a   1.000
_cell.length_b   1.000
_cell.length_c   1.000
_cell.angle_alpha   90.00
_cell.angle_beta   90.00
_cell.angle_gamma   90.00
#
_symmetry.space_group_name_H-M   'P 1'
#
loop_
_entity.id
_entity.type
_entity.pdbx_description
1 polymer ?
#
loop_
_entity_poly.entity_id
_entity_poly.type
_entity_poly.pdbx_seq_one_letter_code
_entity_poly.pdbx_strand_id
1 'polypeptide(L)'
;MQDKKFDFYSWMPNGPPTMKRPPPSTKGVTTMETILEALPDVNSTTVGICTVWVLSNEPMDRRRLGEYPDERFTEKTPQQFIKKFQQRLSEISKCIQERNKTMHLPYPYLDPCQIENSVSI
;
A
#
# COMPACT_ATOMS: atom_id res chain seq x y z
N MET A 1 -2.90 3.59 1.63
CA MET A 1 -3.06 2.20 2.14
C MET A 1 -3.14 1.16 1.02
N GLN A 2 -3.29 1.56 -0.25
CA GLN A 2 -3.53 0.70 -1.40
C GLN A 2 -2.24 0.03 -1.89
N ASP A 3 -1.19 0.83 -2.08
CA ASP A 3 0.08 0.44 -2.74
C ASP A 3 0.94 -0.54 -1.93
N LYS A 4 0.58 -0.74 -0.66
CA LYS A 4 1.26 -1.67 0.25
C LYS A 4 0.69 -3.07 0.21
N LYS A 5 -0.49 -3.30 -0.35
CA LYS A 5 -1.22 -4.55 -0.09
C LYS A 5 -0.44 -5.76 -0.63
N PHE A 6 0.15 -5.68 -1.82
CA PHE A 6 0.87 -6.80 -2.41
C PHE A 6 2.13 -7.21 -1.63
N ASP A 7 2.93 -6.26 -1.15
CA ASP A 7 4.16 -6.56 -0.39
C ASP A 7 3.90 -7.39 0.87
N PHE A 8 2.75 -7.19 1.52
CA PHE A 8 2.39 -7.91 2.75
C PHE A 8 1.51 -9.14 2.49
N TYR A 9 0.56 -9.08 1.56
CA TYR A 9 -0.43 -10.14 1.34
C TYR A 9 -0.07 -11.13 0.22
N SER A 10 0.98 -10.87 -0.57
CA SER A 10 1.50 -11.84 -1.55
C SER A 10 2.00 -13.13 -0.90
N TRP A 11 2.52 -13.03 0.33
CA TRP A 11 2.82 -14.18 1.18
C TRP A 11 1.60 -14.56 2.00
N MET A 12 0.79 -15.50 1.49
CA MET A 12 -0.51 -15.88 2.07
C MET A 12 -0.47 -16.18 3.58
N PRO A 13 0.52 -16.89 4.15
CA PRO A 13 0.56 -17.13 5.60
C PRO A 13 0.67 -15.85 6.44
N ASN A 14 1.18 -14.74 5.90
CA ASN A 14 1.26 -13.45 6.59
C ASN A 14 -0.09 -12.71 6.61
N GLY A 15 -1.00 -13.02 5.69
CA GLY A 15 -2.32 -12.41 5.66
C GLY A 15 -3.31 -13.26 4.86
N PRO A 16 -3.78 -14.39 5.44
CA PRO A 16 -4.67 -15.29 4.73
C PRO A 16 -6.03 -14.60 4.51
N PRO A 17 -6.62 -14.67 3.30
CA PRO A 17 -7.92 -14.06 3.01
C PRO A 17 -9.08 -14.72 3.78
N THR A 18 -8.90 -15.95 4.27
CA THR A 18 -9.91 -16.71 5.03
C THR A 18 -9.23 -17.82 5.85
N MET A 19 -9.98 -18.41 6.79
CA MET A 19 -9.57 -19.57 7.57
C MET A 19 -10.63 -20.67 7.46
N LYS A 20 -10.22 -21.92 7.16
CA LYS A 20 -11.11 -23.07 6.99
C LYS A 20 -11.47 -23.79 8.29
N ARG A 21 -10.87 -23.39 9.41
CA ARG A 21 -11.09 -23.98 10.74
C ARG A 21 -11.32 -22.92 11.80
N PRO A 22 -12.06 -23.24 12.87
CA PRO A 22 -12.19 -22.35 14.01
C PRO A 22 -10.84 -22.14 14.72
N PRO A 23 -10.69 -21.06 15.49
CA PRO A 23 -9.53 -20.88 16.36
C PRO A 23 -9.35 -22.07 17.33
N PRO A 24 -8.11 -22.52 17.60
CA PRO A 24 -7.87 -23.58 18.58
C PRO A 24 -8.38 -23.20 19.98
N SER A 25 -9.07 -24.11 20.66
CA SER A 25 -9.62 -23.90 22.01
C SER A 25 -8.68 -24.29 23.14
N THR A 26 -7.63 -25.06 22.84
CA THR A 26 -6.66 -25.59 23.80
C THR A 26 -5.24 -25.27 23.34
N LYS A 27 -4.35 -24.92 24.28
CA LYS A 27 -2.94 -24.64 23.97
C LYS A 27 -2.15 -25.94 23.77
N GLY A 28 -1.08 -25.89 22.97
CA GLY A 28 -0.13 -27.00 22.82
C GLY A 28 -0.58 -28.16 21.90
N VAL A 29 -1.78 -28.08 21.31
CA VAL A 29 -2.32 -29.12 20.41
C VAL A 29 -2.13 -28.81 18.92
N THR A 30 -1.70 -27.59 18.58
CA THR A 30 -1.51 -27.16 17.19
C THR A 30 -0.25 -27.78 16.60
N THR A 31 -0.41 -28.47 15.48
CA THR A 31 0.68 -29.01 14.65
C THR A 31 0.77 -28.28 13.31
N MET A 32 1.87 -28.47 12.59
CA MET A 32 2.01 -27.91 11.23
C MET A 32 0.90 -28.38 10.29
N GLU A 33 0.48 -29.64 10.41
CA GLU A 33 -0.65 -30.19 9.64
C GLU A 33 -1.93 -29.41 9.92
N THR A 34 -2.28 -29.20 11.21
CA THR A 34 -3.50 -28.45 11.56
C THR A 34 -3.46 -26.99 11.08
N ILE A 35 -2.27 -26.39 10.96
CA ILE A 35 -2.08 -25.05 10.38
C ILE A 35 -2.38 -25.10 8.88
N LEU A 36 -1.79 -26.03 8.15
CA LEU A 36 -2.01 -26.18 6.70
C LEU A 36 -3.47 -26.50 6.36
N GLU A 37 -4.15 -27.27 7.20
CA GLU A 37 -5.57 -27.56 7.05
C GLU A 37 -6.46 -26.33 7.33
N ALA A 38 -6.02 -25.43 8.22
CA ALA A 38 -6.74 -24.19 8.53
C ALA A 38 -6.52 -23.09 7.50
N LEU A 39 -5.34 -23.04 6.87
CA LEU A 39 -5.00 -22.08 5.82
C LEU A 39 -5.87 -22.28 4.55
N PRO A 40 -6.11 -21.22 3.76
CA PRO A 40 -6.92 -21.30 2.55
C PRO A 40 -6.35 -22.29 1.53
N ASP A 41 -7.23 -22.86 0.69
CA ASP A 41 -6.80 -23.64 -0.46
C ASP A 41 -6.15 -22.78 -1.55
N VAL A 42 -5.62 -23.45 -2.58
CA VAL A 42 -4.90 -22.80 -3.69
C VAL A 42 -5.80 -21.82 -4.45
N ASN A 43 -7.08 -22.14 -4.67
CA ASN A 43 -7.99 -21.26 -5.40
C ASN A 43 -8.27 -19.98 -4.61
N SER A 44 -8.65 -20.13 -3.34
CA SER A 44 -8.92 -18.99 -2.44
C SER A 44 -7.69 -18.11 -2.27
N THR A 45 -6.50 -18.72 -2.16
CA THR A 45 -5.21 -18.02 -2.10
C THR A 45 -4.94 -17.26 -3.40
N THR A 46 -5.12 -17.90 -4.55
CA THR A 46 -4.87 -17.30 -5.86
C THR A 46 -5.78 -16.11 -6.10
N VAL A 47 -7.08 -16.24 -5.81
CA VAL A 47 -8.04 -15.12 -5.91
C VAL A 47 -7.61 -13.97 -5.02
N GLY A 48 -7.27 -14.23 -3.74
CA GLY A 48 -6.83 -13.20 -2.81
C GLY A 48 -5.58 -12.45 -3.29
N ILE A 49 -4.54 -13.17 -3.75
CA ILE A 49 -3.30 -12.58 -4.25
C ILE A 49 -3.55 -11.80 -5.54
N CYS A 50 -4.33 -12.33 -6.49
CA CYS A 50 -4.68 -11.64 -7.73
C CYS A 50 -5.45 -10.34 -7.45
N THR A 51 -6.45 -10.37 -6.56
CA THR A 51 -7.20 -9.17 -6.17
C THR A 51 -6.27 -8.12 -5.56
N VAL A 52 -5.39 -8.53 -4.63
CA VAL A 52 -4.42 -7.62 -4.03
C VAL A 52 -3.46 -7.04 -5.08
N TRP A 53 -2.98 -7.86 -6.00
CA TRP A 53 -2.10 -7.42 -7.09
C TRP A 53 -2.78 -6.36 -7.95
N VAL A 54 -3.99 -6.63 -8.45
CA VAL A 54 -4.77 -5.66 -9.26
C VAL A 54 -4.96 -4.35 -8.51
N LEU A 55 -5.33 -4.41 -7.23
CA LEU A 55 -5.55 -3.22 -6.41
C LEU A 55 -4.27 -2.47 -6.02
N SER A 56 -3.08 -3.09 -6.16
CA SER A 56 -1.79 -2.48 -5.84
C SER A 56 -1.09 -1.92 -7.08
N ASN A 57 -1.60 -2.18 -8.28
CA ASN A 57 -1.02 -1.64 -9.50
C ASN A 57 -1.39 -0.18 -9.67
N GLU A 58 -0.40 0.62 -10.02
CA GLU A 58 -0.61 2.03 -10.33
C GLU A 58 -1.29 2.18 -11.70
N PRO A 59 -2.35 2.99 -11.81
CA PRO A 59 -2.96 3.30 -13.09
C PRO A 59 -1.99 4.12 -13.96
N MET A 60 -2.04 3.93 -15.29
CA MET A 60 -1.09 4.57 -16.22
C MET A 60 -1.19 6.11 -16.23
N ASP A 61 -2.32 6.67 -15.81
CA ASP A 61 -2.62 8.10 -15.75
C ASP A 61 -2.50 8.69 -14.34
N ARG A 62 -1.74 8.01 -13.46
CA ARG A 62 -1.48 8.42 -12.08
C ARG A 62 -1.07 9.89 -11.98
N ARG A 63 -1.77 10.62 -11.10
CA ARG A 63 -1.45 12.02 -10.73
C ARG A 63 -0.98 12.07 -9.28
N ARG A 64 0.26 12.50 -9.06
CA ARG A 64 0.84 12.52 -7.70
C ARG A 64 0.26 13.63 -6.86
N LEU A 65 0.35 13.48 -5.55
CA LEU A 65 -0.11 14.48 -4.60
C LEU A 65 0.54 15.84 -4.88
N GLY A 66 -0.29 16.86 -5.10
CA GLY A 66 0.16 18.22 -5.39
C GLY A 66 0.38 18.50 -6.88
N GLU A 67 0.24 17.51 -7.77
CA GLU A 67 0.24 17.74 -9.23
C GLU A 67 -1.17 18.11 -9.71
N TYR A 68 -1.39 19.38 -10.03
CA TYR A 68 -2.69 19.89 -10.49
C TYR A 68 -2.57 20.38 -11.94
N PRO A 69 -2.60 19.49 -12.95
CA PRO A 69 -2.47 19.89 -14.35
C PRO A 69 -3.70 20.67 -14.86
N ASP A 70 -4.87 20.44 -14.26
CA ASP A 70 -6.08 21.18 -14.58
C ASP A 70 -6.08 22.52 -13.81
N GLU A 71 -5.76 23.62 -14.51
CA GLU A 71 -5.69 24.97 -13.92
C GLU A 71 -7.09 25.52 -13.57
N ARG A 72 -7.60 25.14 -12.41
CA ARG A 72 -8.88 25.66 -11.88
C ARG A 72 -8.71 26.97 -11.12
N PHE A 73 -7.54 27.18 -10.52
CA PHE A 73 -7.20 28.42 -9.84
C PHE A 73 -6.22 29.23 -10.71
N THR A 74 -6.71 30.32 -11.29
CA THR A 74 -5.93 31.24 -12.14
C THR A 74 -5.39 32.44 -11.36
N GLU A 75 -5.89 32.65 -10.15
CA GLU A 75 -5.48 33.74 -9.26
C GLU A 75 -4.07 33.52 -8.70
N LYS A 76 -3.31 34.61 -8.54
CA LYS A 76 -1.91 34.54 -8.07
C LYS A 76 -1.78 33.92 -6.67
N THR A 77 -2.70 34.24 -5.76
CA THR A 77 -2.59 33.83 -4.35
C THR A 77 -2.74 32.32 -4.16
N PRO A 78 -3.81 31.64 -4.67
CA PRO A 78 -3.88 30.19 -4.67
C PRO A 78 -2.68 29.50 -5.33
N GLN A 79 -2.19 30.03 -6.47
CA GLN A 79 -1.02 29.47 -7.16
C GLN A 79 0.26 29.53 -6.31
N GLN A 80 0.45 30.60 -5.54
CA GLN A 80 1.56 30.69 -4.59
C GLN A 80 1.44 29.65 -3.48
N PHE A 81 0.24 29.41 -2.95
CA PHE A 81 0.02 28.36 -1.95
C PHE A 81 0.25 26.96 -2.50
N ILE A 82 -0.18 26.67 -3.73
CA ILE A 82 0.10 25.40 -4.42
C ILE A 82 1.61 25.19 -4.55
N LYS A 83 2.36 26.19 -4.99
CA LYS A 83 3.83 26.11 -5.09
C LYS A 83 4.49 25.82 -3.74
N LYS A 84 4.04 26.51 -2.68
CA LYS A 84 4.55 26.29 -1.31
C LYS A 84 4.24 24.87 -0.82
N PHE A 85 3.04 24.36 -1.13
CA PHE A 85 2.65 22.99 -0.81
C PHE A 85 3.53 21.98 -1.53
N GLN A 86 3.73 22.12 -2.85
CA GLN A 86 4.61 21.27 -3.65
C GLN A 86 6.06 21.28 -3.14
N GLN A 87 6.59 22.45 -2.78
CA GLN A 87 7.92 22.56 -2.19
C GLN A 87 8.01 21.75 -0.89
N ARG A 88 7.02 21.87 -0.01
CA ARG A 88 7.00 21.13 1.25
C ARG A 88 6.91 19.62 1.03
N LEU A 89 6.15 19.16 0.05
CA LEU A 89 6.10 17.75 -0.34
C LEU A 89 7.46 17.25 -0.83
N SER A 90 8.19 18.04 -1.63
CA SER A 90 9.54 17.70 -2.08
C SER A 90 10.53 17.54 -0.93
N GLU A 91 10.47 18.43 0.07
CA GLU A 91 11.28 18.33 1.28
C GLU A 91 10.98 17.05 2.07
N ILE A 92 9.69 16.74 2.26
CA ILE A 92 9.26 15.52 2.95
C ILE A 92 9.74 14.27 2.21
N SER A 93 9.58 14.23 0.89
CA SER A 93 10.04 13.12 0.04
C SER A 93 11.53 12.85 0.20
N LYS A 94 12.36 13.90 0.14
CA LYS A 94 13.81 13.81 0.38
C LYS A 94 14.13 13.23 1.76
N CYS A 95 13.49 13.73 2.81
CA CYS A 95 13.67 13.21 4.17
C CYS A 95 13.30 11.73 4.28
N ILE A 96 12.21 11.30 3.63
CA ILE A 96 11.78 9.89 3.61
C ILE A 96 12.81 9.03 2.88
N GLN A 97 13.30 9.47 1.72
CA GLN A 97 14.30 8.75 0.94
C GLN A 97 15.61 8.58 1.71
N GLU A 98 16.13 9.62 2.34
CA GLU A 98 17.34 9.52 3.17
C GLU A 98 17.16 8.58 4.35
N ARG A 99 16.04 8.69 5.07
CA ARG A 99 15.73 7.78 6.19
C ARG A 99 15.65 6.33 5.72
N ASN A 100 15.00 6.07 4.59
CA ASN A 100 14.83 4.73 4.04
C ASN A 100 16.15 4.05 3.63
N LYS A 101 17.20 4.81 3.27
CA LYS A 101 18.53 4.24 2.95
C LYS A 101 19.18 3.51 4.13
N THR A 102 18.83 3.88 5.36
CA THR A 102 19.41 3.31 6.60
C THR A 102 18.55 2.20 7.21
N MET A 103 17.36 1.95 6.66
CA MET A 103 16.42 0.96 7.19
C MET A 103 16.63 -0.40 6.53
N HIS A 104 16.60 -1.47 7.32
CA HIS A 104 16.61 -2.83 6.80
C HIS A 104 15.37 -3.13 5.92
N LEU A 105 14.21 -2.57 6.32
CA LEU A 105 12.97 -2.65 5.54
C LEU A 105 12.47 -1.22 5.30
N PRO A 106 12.74 -0.63 4.12
CA PRO A 106 12.28 0.70 3.75
C PRO A 106 10.76 0.85 3.82
N TYR A 107 10.28 2.07 4.10
CA TYR A 107 8.86 2.40 4.07
C TYR A 107 8.58 3.52 3.05
N PRO A 108 8.32 3.19 1.77
CA PRO A 108 8.13 4.18 0.71
C PRO A 108 6.67 4.65 0.57
N TYR A 109 5.70 3.96 1.17
CA TYR A 109 4.27 4.13 0.86
C TYR A 109 3.65 5.48 1.24
N LEU A 110 4.35 6.30 2.02
CA LEU A 110 3.94 7.67 2.36
C LEU A 110 4.91 8.72 1.80
N ASP A 111 5.81 8.33 0.90
CA ASP A 111 6.56 9.30 0.09
C ASP A 111 5.56 10.05 -0.80
N PRO A 112 5.52 11.40 -0.78
CA PRO A 112 4.65 12.17 -1.68
C PRO A 112 4.76 11.79 -3.16
N CYS A 113 5.92 11.30 -3.62
CA CYS A 113 6.09 10.79 -4.98
C CYS A 113 5.30 9.49 -5.25
N GLN A 114 4.89 8.80 -4.19
CA GLN A 114 4.14 7.54 -4.19
C GLN A 114 2.66 7.71 -3.76
N ILE A 115 2.18 8.94 -3.55
CA ILE A 115 0.79 9.18 -3.14
C ILE A 115 0.03 9.79 -4.31
N GLU A 116 -1.15 9.25 -4.63
CA GLU A 116 -2.06 9.84 -5.61
C GLU A 116 -2.84 11.03 -5.03
N ASN A 117 -3.25 11.96 -5.89
CA ASN A 117 -4.14 13.07 -5.50
C ASN A 117 -5.54 12.62 -5.06
N SER A 118 -6.00 11.46 -5.54
CA SER A 118 -7.36 10.95 -5.33
C SER A 118 -7.37 9.43 -5.24
N VAL A 119 -8.51 8.83 -4.89
CA VAL A 119 -8.71 7.37 -4.96
C VAL A 119 -9.18 7.03 -6.37
N SER A 120 -8.38 6.30 -7.14
CA SER A 120 -8.65 6.02 -8.57
C SER A 120 -8.63 4.52 -8.94
N ILE A 121 -8.46 3.63 -7.96
CA ILE A 121 -8.35 2.17 -8.12
C ILE A 121 -9.08 1.42 -7.00
#